data_AF-A0A958YSR1-F1
#
_entry.id   AF-A0A958YSR1-F1
#
_cell.length_a   1.000
_cell.length_b   1.000
_cell.length_c   1.000
_cell.angle_alpha   90.00
_cell.angle_beta   90.00
_cell.angle_gamma   90.00
#
_symmetry.space_group_name_H-M   'P 1'
#
loop_
_entity.id
_entity.type
_entity.pdbx_description
1 polymer ?
#
loop_
_entity_poly.entity_id
_entity_poly.type
_entity_poly.pdbx_seq_one_letter_code
_entity_poly.pdbx_strand_id
1 'polypeptide(L)'
;MKEQFVAYIKNLQDEITSALEEVDGSAKFKEDKWTRAEGGGGRTRVIENGAVFEKGGVNISEVFGKLPDSMQQYFGVKDADFFACGLSLVLHPKSPMVPTVHANWRYFEMYDSEGKIVDSWFGGGQDLTPYYLFEEDAKHFHQVCKMACDKHSRSFGTKFYEAY
;
A
#
# COMPACT_ATOMS: atom_id res chain seq x y z
N MET A 1 -16.78 5.28 -3.87
CA MET A 1 -15.34 5.02 -4.07
C MET A 1 -14.81 4.04 -3.04
N LYS A 2 -15.06 4.27 -1.74
CA LYS A 2 -14.81 3.31 -0.64
C LYS A 2 -14.92 1.82 -1.01
N GLU A 3 -16.10 1.35 -1.42
CA GLU A 3 -16.35 -0.07 -1.70
C GLU A 3 -15.49 -0.61 -2.86
N GLN A 4 -15.31 0.20 -3.90
CA GLN A 4 -14.51 -0.15 -5.07
C GLN A 4 -13.04 -0.32 -4.70
N PHE A 5 -12.47 0.62 -3.92
CA PHE A 5 -11.06 0.54 -3.54
C PHE A 5 -10.80 -0.57 -2.51
N VAL A 6 -11.75 -0.83 -1.60
CA VAL A 6 -11.69 -1.98 -0.67
C VAL A 6 -11.64 -3.30 -1.43
N ALA A 7 -12.49 -3.48 -2.44
CA ALA A 7 -12.47 -4.68 -3.28
C ALA A 7 -11.14 -4.80 -4.05
N TYR A 8 -10.66 -3.69 -4.61
CA TYR A 8 -9.38 -3.63 -5.32
C TYR A 8 -8.20 -4.07 -4.44
N ILE A 9 -8.01 -3.49 -3.25
CA ILE A 9 -6.86 -3.84 -2.38
C ILE A 9 -6.95 -5.29 -1.87
N LYS A 10 -8.16 -5.84 -1.70
CA LYS A 10 -8.35 -7.24 -1.30
C LYS A 10 -7.84 -8.19 -2.39
N ASN A 11 -8.24 -7.94 -3.64
CA ASN A 11 -7.76 -8.71 -4.79
C ASN A 11 -6.27 -8.52 -5.02
N LEU A 12 -5.77 -7.28 -4.92
CA LEU A 12 -4.36 -6.97 -5.10
C LEU A 12 -3.47 -7.68 -4.06
N GLN A 13 -3.90 -7.77 -2.79
CA GLN A 13 -3.20 -8.55 -1.78
C GLN A 13 -3.13 -10.04 -2.16
N ASP A 14 -4.24 -10.59 -2.67
CA ASP A 14 -4.29 -11.99 -3.11
C ASP A 14 -3.35 -12.25 -4.30
N GLU A 15 -3.35 -11.37 -5.30
CA GLU A 15 -2.46 -11.44 -6.46
C GLU A 15 -0.98 -11.33 -6.08
N ILE A 16 -0.62 -10.30 -5.30
CA ILE A 16 0.77 -10.06 -4.87
C ILE A 16 1.28 -11.26 -4.06
N THR A 17 0.53 -11.68 -3.04
CA THR A 17 0.99 -12.78 -2.17
C THR A 17 1.12 -14.09 -2.94
N SER A 18 0.20 -14.40 -3.86
CA SER A 18 0.29 -15.61 -4.69
C SER A 18 1.55 -15.61 -5.57
N ALA A 19 1.83 -14.49 -6.25
CA ALA A 19 3.01 -14.36 -7.10
C ALA A 19 4.32 -14.46 -6.30
N LEU A 20 4.38 -13.84 -5.11
CA LEU A 20 5.54 -13.89 -4.24
C LEU A 20 5.80 -15.30 -3.70
N GLU A 21 4.75 -16.06 -3.37
CA GLU A 21 4.91 -17.46 -2.95
C GLU A 21 5.38 -18.37 -4.08
N GLU A 22 4.98 -18.09 -5.32
CA GLU A 22 5.48 -18.82 -6.50
C GLU A 22 6.97 -18.56 -6.71
N VAL A 23 7.40 -17.30 -6.58
CA VAL A 23 8.81 -16.90 -6.66
C VAL A 23 9.63 -17.51 -5.53
N ASP A 24 9.09 -17.53 -4.30
CA ASP A 24 9.80 -18.12 -3.15
C ASP A 24 9.92 -19.64 -3.27
N GLY A 25 8.84 -20.32 -3.70
CA GLY A 25 8.80 -21.76 -3.91
C GLY A 25 8.87 -22.62 -2.65
N SER A 26 9.09 -22.05 -1.46
CA SER A 26 9.28 -22.81 -0.22
C SER A 26 8.40 -22.36 0.94
N ALA A 27 8.28 -21.05 1.18
CA ALA A 27 7.47 -20.46 2.23
C ALA A 27 6.13 -19.95 1.68
N LYS A 28 5.17 -19.84 2.59
CA LYS A 28 3.80 -19.38 2.33
C LYS A 28 3.44 -18.25 3.29
N PHE A 29 2.60 -17.31 2.85
CA PHE A 29 2.10 -16.26 3.72
C PHE A 29 1.16 -16.86 4.78
N LYS A 30 1.39 -16.46 6.03
CA LYS A 30 0.46 -16.70 7.14
C LYS A 30 -0.44 -15.50 7.28
N GLU A 31 -1.75 -15.74 7.24
CA GLU A 31 -2.77 -14.70 7.37
C GLU A 31 -3.23 -14.58 8.82
N ASP A 32 -3.29 -13.34 9.29
CA ASP A 32 -3.96 -12.94 10.52
C ASP A 32 -5.07 -11.93 10.20
N LYS A 33 -6.31 -12.29 10.51
CA LYS A 33 -7.47 -11.41 10.37
C LYS A 33 -7.78 -10.80 11.72
N TRP A 34 -7.85 -9.48 11.76
CA TRP A 34 -8.10 -8.75 12.99
C TRP A 34 -9.20 -7.72 12.80
N THR A 35 -9.84 -7.35 13.92
CA THR A 35 -10.86 -6.32 14.00
C THR A 35 -10.44 -5.27 15.03
N ARG A 36 -10.92 -4.04 14.83
CA ARG A 36 -10.68 -2.93 15.76
C ARG A 36 -11.97 -2.62 16.51
N ALA A 37 -11.89 -2.51 17.83
CA ALA A 37 -13.05 -2.18 18.67
C ALA A 37 -13.71 -0.85 18.28
N GLU A 38 -12.92 0.11 17.81
CA GLU A 38 -13.38 1.44 17.38
C GLU A 38 -13.95 1.48 15.96
N GLY A 39 -13.84 0.38 15.20
CA GLY A 39 -14.38 0.27 13.84
C GLY A 39 -13.37 -0.25 12.82
N GLY A 40 -13.81 -1.25 12.05
CA GLY A 40 -13.05 -1.84 10.95
C GLY A 40 -12.11 -2.97 11.38
N GLY A 41 -11.01 -3.14 10.63
CA GLY A 41 -10.07 -4.25 10.80
C GLY A 41 -9.08 -4.36 9.65
N GLY A 42 -8.53 -5.55 9.44
CA GLY A 42 -7.58 -5.80 8.37
C GLY A 42 -7.21 -7.27 8.18
N ARG A 43 -6.38 -7.51 7.16
CA ARG A 43 -5.70 -8.79 6.93
C ARG A 43 -4.21 -8.52 6.87
N THR A 44 -3.50 -9.04 7.86
CA THR A 44 -2.04 -9.05 7.90
C THR A 44 -1.58 -10.35 7.26
N ARG A 45 -0.69 -10.29 6.26
CA ARG A 45 -0.07 -11.50 5.70
C ARG A 45 1.44 -11.39 5.83
N VAL A 46 2.04 -12.38 6.48
CA VAL A 46 3.49 -12.42 6.73
C VAL A 46 4.11 -13.68 6.12
N ILE A 47 5.21 -13.52 5.39
CA ILE A 47 6.08 -14.60 4.93
C ILE A 47 7.43 -14.48 5.63
N GLU A 48 7.97 -15.59 6.13
CA GLU A 48 9.23 -15.62 6.89
C GLU A 48 9.99 -16.90 6.58
N ASN A 49 11.32 -16.81 6.63
CA ASN A 49 12.24 -17.94 6.47
C ASN A 49 12.05 -18.71 5.14
N GLY A 50 11.77 -17.98 4.06
CA GLY A 50 11.68 -18.53 2.71
C GLY A 50 13.04 -18.71 2.04
N ALA A 51 13.01 -19.24 0.82
CA ALA A 51 14.20 -19.42 -0.01
C ALA A 51 14.64 -18.09 -0.64
N VAL A 52 13.67 -17.21 -0.96
CA VAL A 52 13.93 -15.89 -1.53
C VAL A 52 13.69 -14.79 -0.50
N PHE A 53 12.60 -14.85 0.27
CA PHE A 53 12.26 -13.82 1.26
C PHE A 53 12.71 -14.23 2.67
N GLU A 54 13.59 -13.44 3.27
CA GLU A 54 13.93 -13.60 4.69
C GLU A 54 12.71 -13.27 5.55
N LYS A 55 12.07 -12.13 5.26
CA LYS A 55 10.85 -11.66 5.92
C LYS A 55 10.09 -10.69 5.01
N GLY A 56 8.77 -10.80 4.98
CA GLY A 56 7.93 -9.91 4.21
C GLY A 56 6.53 -9.79 4.79
N GLY A 57 5.90 -8.65 4.55
CA GLY A 57 4.52 -8.38 4.93
C GLY A 57 3.76 -7.75 3.78
N VAL A 58 2.54 -8.22 3.52
CA VAL A 58 1.58 -7.59 2.60
C VAL A 58 0.28 -7.44 3.35
N ASN A 59 -0.02 -6.23 3.81
CA ASN A 59 -1.09 -5.97 4.76
C ASN A 59 -2.16 -5.10 4.11
N ILE A 60 -3.42 -5.38 4.43
CA ILE A 60 -4.52 -4.46 4.13
C ILE A 60 -5.23 -4.07 5.43
N SER A 61 -5.74 -2.85 5.44
CA SER A 61 -6.61 -2.35 6.50
C SER A 61 -7.80 -1.63 5.92
N GLU A 62 -8.92 -1.71 6.63
CA GLU A 62 -10.16 -1.00 6.37
C GLU A 62 -10.69 -0.54 7.73
N VAL A 63 -10.48 0.74 8.07
CA VAL A 63 -10.79 1.31 9.38
C VAL A 63 -11.72 2.51 9.24
N PHE A 64 -12.56 2.70 10.24
CA PHE A 64 -13.49 3.81 10.30
C PHE A 64 -13.81 4.15 11.75
N GLY A 65 -14.41 5.31 11.97
CA GLY A 65 -14.83 5.79 13.29
C GLY A 65 -14.71 7.30 13.38
N LYS A 66 -14.62 7.80 14.62
CA LYS A 66 -14.41 9.23 14.86
C LYS A 66 -13.00 9.66 14.46
N LEU A 67 -12.91 10.78 13.77
CA LEU A 67 -11.62 11.37 13.41
C LEU A 67 -10.88 11.78 14.70
N PRO A 68 -9.61 11.40 14.90
CA PRO A 68 -8.87 11.79 16.11
C PRO A 68 -8.80 13.31 16.29
N ASP A 69 -8.86 13.80 17.53
CA ASP A 69 -8.89 15.24 17.84
C ASP A 69 -7.72 16.02 17.21
N SER A 70 -6.54 15.41 17.16
CA SER A 70 -5.36 16.01 16.51
C SER A 70 -5.57 16.24 15.00
N MET A 71 -6.23 15.30 14.33
CA MET A 71 -6.57 15.42 12.91
C MET A 71 -7.71 16.42 12.71
N GLN A 72 -8.71 16.43 13.60
CA GLN A 72 -9.78 17.43 13.59
C GLN A 72 -9.21 18.86 13.67
N GLN A 73 -8.26 19.09 14.59
CA GLN A 73 -7.56 20.38 14.72
C GLN A 73 -6.75 20.72 13.46
N TYR A 74 -6.02 19.75 12.89
CA TYR A 74 -5.23 19.96 11.69
C TYR A 74 -6.09 20.35 10.47
N PHE A 75 -7.24 19.70 10.30
CA PHE A 75 -8.16 19.98 9.19
C PHE A 75 -9.15 21.11 9.49
N GLY A 76 -9.17 21.65 10.71
CA GLY A 76 -10.11 22.71 11.11
C GLY A 76 -11.57 22.25 11.14
N VAL A 77 -11.82 20.96 11.39
CA VAL A 77 -13.16 20.36 11.48
C VAL A 77 -13.50 20.02 12.94
N LYS A 78 -14.79 19.79 13.23
CA LYS A 78 -15.27 19.32 14.55
C LYS A 78 -16.28 18.21 14.34
N ASP A 79 -16.26 17.22 15.24
CA ASP A 79 -17.20 16.09 15.26
C ASP A 79 -17.27 15.36 13.90
N ALA A 80 -16.11 15.20 13.27
CA ALA A 80 -15.98 14.53 11.97
C ALA A 80 -15.74 13.02 12.15
N ASP A 81 -16.37 12.23 11.29
CA ASP A 81 -16.08 10.81 11.14
C ASP A 81 -15.14 10.59 9.97
N PHE A 82 -14.49 9.42 9.93
CA PHE A 82 -13.61 9.06 8.83
C PHE A 82 -13.74 7.61 8.41
N PHE A 83 -13.29 7.36 7.18
CA PHE A 83 -13.01 6.05 6.64
C PHE A 83 -11.62 6.07 6.00
N ALA A 84 -10.83 5.03 6.26
CA ALA A 84 -9.55 4.83 5.61
C ALA A 84 -9.34 3.37 5.25
N CYS A 85 -8.89 3.11 4.03
CA CYS A 85 -8.43 1.78 3.66
C CYS A 85 -7.17 1.84 2.82
N GLY A 86 -6.41 0.74 2.79
CA GLY A 86 -5.22 0.68 1.97
C GLY A 86 -4.48 -0.64 2.06
N LEU A 87 -3.56 -0.83 1.13
CA LEU A 87 -2.56 -1.89 1.11
C LEU A 87 -1.20 -1.29 1.43
N SER A 88 -0.42 -1.96 2.27
CA SER A 88 0.97 -1.64 2.54
C SER A 88 1.80 -2.92 2.51
N LEU A 89 2.97 -2.87 1.89
CA LEU A 89 3.89 -4.00 1.89
C LEU A 89 5.33 -3.54 2.16
N VAL A 90 6.09 -4.47 2.73
CA VAL A 90 7.55 -4.41 2.76
C VAL A 90 8.08 -5.83 2.58
N LEU A 91 9.07 -6.01 1.71
CA LEU A 91 9.67 -7.32 1.45
C LEU A 91 11.17 -7.20 1.62
N HIS A 92 11.74 -8.05 2.47
CA HIS A 92 13.18 -8.19 2.68
C HIS A 92 13.65 -9.53 2.08
N PRO A 93 14.31 -9.48 0.91
CA PRO A 93 14.94 -10.65 0.34
C PRO A 93 16.11 -11.14 1.20
N LYS A 94 16.37 -12.45 1.14
CA LYS A 94 17.48 -13.10 1.82
C LYS A 94 18.83 -12.80 1.17
N SER A 95 18.85 -12.65 -0.16
CA SER A 95 20.06 -12.30 -0.90
C SER A 95 20.26 -10.79 -0.88
N PRO A 96 21.44 -10.28 -0.51
CA PRO A 96 21.73 -8.85 -0.58
C PRO A 96 21.79 -8.32 -2.03
N MET A 97 21.82 -9.21 -3.02
CA MET A 97 21.75 -8.84 -4.44
C MET A 97 20.33 -8.52 -4.89
N VAL A 98 19.31 -8.78 -4.06
CA VAL A 98 17.91 -8.45 -4.35
C VAL A 98 17.49 -7.29 -3.44
N PRO A 99 16.95 -6.19 -3.98
CA PRO A 99 16.58 -5.02 -3.20
C PRO A 99 15.38 -5.26 -2.27
N THR A 100 15.34 -4.55 -1.15
CA THR A 100 14.08 -4.40 -0.39
C THR A 100 13.10 -3.56 -1.22
N VAL A 101 11.82 -3.90 -1.19
CA VAL A 101 10.75 -3.07 -1.78
C VAL A 101 9.74 -2.70 -0.71
N HIS A 102 9.30 -1.45 -0.75
CA HIS A 102 8.16 -0.94 0.00
C HIS A 102 7.11 -0.40 -0.97
N ALA A 103 5.84 -0.60 -0.65
CA ALA A 103 4.75 0.07 -1.35
C ALA A 103 3.57 0.32 -0.42
N ASN A 104 2.84 1.40 -0.70
CA ASN A 104 1.61 1.76 -0.02
C ASN A 104 0.63 2.39 -1.00
N TRP A 105 -0.63 1.96 -0.98
CA TRP A 105 -1.72 2.64 -1.66
C TRP A 105 -2.92 2.71 -0.73
N ARG A 106 -3.42 3.91 -0.49
CA ARG A 106 -4.47 4.18 0.49
C ARG A 106 -5.47 5.20 -0.02
N TYR A 107 -6.66 5.12 0.55
CA TYR A 107 -7.78 6.00 0.29
C TYR A 107 -8.40 6.44 1.61
N PHE A 108 -8.81 7.70 1.67
CA PHE A 108 -9.38 8.33 2.85
C PHE A 108 -10.64 9.12 2.48
N GLU A 109 -11.68 9.01 3.30
CA GLU A 109 -12.89 9.83 3.27
C GLU A 109 -13.13 10.45 4.66
N MET A 110 -13.47 11.74 4.69
CA MET A 110 -13.91 12.46 5.89
C MET A 110 -15.39 12.80 5.75
N TYR A 111 -16.15 12.66 6.83
CA TYR A 111 -17.59 12.91 6.86
C TYR A 111 -17.96 13.98 7.89
N ASP A 112 -18.99 14.77 7.57
CA ASP A 112 -19.64 15.65 8.54
C ASP A 112 -20.64 14.88 9.42
N SER A 113 -21.28 15.59 10.36
CA SER A 113 -22.27 15.02 11.28
C SER A 113 -23.53 14.48 10.61
N GLU A 114 -23.79 14.85 9.35
CA GLU A 114 -24.91 14.32 8.55
C GLU A 114 -24.50 13.08 7.75
N GLY A 115 -23.25 12.65 7.85
CA GLY A 115 -22.69 11.51 7.14
C GLY A 115 -22.32 11.81 5.68
N LYS A 116 -22.23 13.09 5.29
CA LYS A 116 -21.84 13.50 3.95
C LYS A 116 -20.32 13.63 3.85
N ILE A 117 -19.75 13.19 2.73
CA ILE A 117 -18.31 13.35 2.47
C ILE A 117 -17.96 14.84 2.35
N VAL A 118 -17.05 15.29 3.22
CA VAL A 118 -16.49 16.64 3.24
C VAL A 118 -15.22 16.71 2.40
N ASP A 119 -14.37 15.70 2.51
CA ASP A 119 -13.14 15.59 1.74
C ASP A 119 -12.78 14.12 1.50
N SER A 120 -12.03 13.85 0.44
CA SER A 120 -11.51 12.52 0.13
C SER A 120 -10.26 12.61 -0.72
N TRP A 121 -9.29 11.73 -0.45
CA TRP A 121 -8.07 11.69 -1.24
C TRP A 121 -7.47 10.29 -1.30
N PHE A 122 -6.67 10.08 -2.35
CA PHE A 122 -5.75 8.96 -2.45
C PHE A 122 -4.35 9.38 -2.00
N GLY A 123 -3.60 8.41 -1.49
CA GLY A 123 -2.18 8.57 -1.23
C GLY A 123 -1.47 7.26 -1.51
N GLY A 124 -0.18 7.34 -1.84
CA GLY A 124 0.59 6.13 -2.05
C GLY A 124 1.85 6.34 -2.85
N GLY A 125 2.49 5.23 -3.17
CA GLY A 125 3.75 5.14 -3.87
C GLY A 125 4.42 3.80 -3.63
N GLN A 126 5.53 3.60 -4.32
CA GLN A 126 6.40 2.45 -4.14
C GLN A 126 7.84 2.89 -4.33
N ASP A 127 8.74 2.22 -3.65
CA ASP A 127 10.16 2.53 -3.63
C ASP A 127 11.00 1.25 -3.52
N LEU A 128 12.21 1.33 -4.07
CA LEU A 128 13.16 0.24 -4.15
C LEU A 128 14.42 0.64 -3.37
N THR A 129 14.84 -0.21 -2.43
CA THR A 129 15.99 0.01 -1.56
C THR A 129 17.05 -1.07 -1.81
N PRO A 130 17.96 -0.86 -2.79
CA PRO A 130 19.04 -1.78 -3.06
C PRO A 130 20.13 -1.74 -1.99
N TYR A 131 20.71 -2.89 -1.66
CA TYR A 131 21.94 -2.98 -0.86
C TYR A 131 23.17 -2.85 -1.75
N TYR A 132 23.12 -3.49 -2.93
CA TYR A 132 24.06 -3.33 -4.03
C TYR A 132 23.29 -2.77 -5.22
N LEU A 133 23.81 -1.70 -5.82
CA LEU A 133 23.14 -1.02 -6.92
C LEU A 133 23.39 -1.76 -8.24
N PHE A 134 22.30 -2.15 -8.89
CA PHE A 134 22.26 -2.57 -10.29
C PHE A 134 21.48 -1.52 -11.08
N GLU A 135 22.14 -0.83 -12.01
CA GLU A 135 21.51 0.26 -12.76
C GLU A 135 20.30 -0.21 -13.58
N GLU A 136 20.37 -1.44 -14.10
CA GLU A 136 19.28 -2.07 -14.85
C GLU A 136 18.02 -2.25 -14.00
N ASP A 137 18.15 -2.65 -12.74
CA ASP A 137 17.01 -2.78 -11.82
C ASP A 137 16.36 -1.43 -11.53
N ALA A 138 17.18 -0.39 -11.31
CA ALA A 138 16.69 0.97 -11.09
C ALA A 138 15.94 1.49 -12.34
N LYS A 139 16.54 1.34 -13.53
CA LYS A 139 15.91 1.73 -14.80
C LYS A 139 14.60 0.98 -15.02
N HIS A 140 14.60 -0.34 -14.84
CA HIS A 140 13.41 -1.16 -14.98
C HIS A 140 12.29 -0.71 -14.03
N PHE A 141 12.59 -0.56 -12.73
CA PHE A 141 11.62 -0.14 -11.73
C PHE A 141 10.99 1.22 -12.07
N HIS A 142 11.83 2.21 -12.37
CA HIS A 142 11.37 3.56 -12.72
C HIS A 142 10.57 3.59 -14.04
N GLN A 143 10.97 2.83 -15.05
CA GLN A 143 10.24 2.72 -16.31
C GLN A 143 8.85 2.12 -16.11
N VAL A 144 8.72 1.07 -15.30
CA VAL A 144 7.41 0.46 -14.97
C VAL A 144 6.51 1.46 -14.25
N CYS A 145 7.03 2.17 -13.25
CA CYS A 145 6.29 3.23 -12.56
C CYS A 145 5.84 4.33 -13.51
N LYS A 146 6.75 4.81 -14.37
CA LYS A 146 6.47 5.88 -15.34
C LYS A 146 5.39 5.45 -16.33
N MET A 147 5.47 4.24 -16.88
CA MET A 147 4.45 3.69 -17.77
C MET A 147 3.06 3.61 -17.11
N ALA A 148 2.98 3.32 -15.81
CA ALA A 148 1.73 3.37 -15.07
C ALA A 148 1.18 4.80 -14.97
N CYS A 149 2.03 5.78 -14.62
CA CYS A 149 1.64 7.18 -14.54
C CYS A 149 1.22 7.80 -15.89
N ASP A 150 1.96 7.48 -16.97
CA ASP A 150 1.74 8.04 -18.31
C ASP A 150 0.37 7.67 -18.91
N LYS A 151 -0.24 6.57 -18.45
CA LYS A 151 -1.61 6.19 -18.83
C LYS A 151 -2.67 7.16 -18.31
N HIS A 152 -2.37 7.92 -17.26
CA HIS A 152 -3.30 8.87 -16.64
C HIS A 152 -2.99 10.31 -17.00
N SER A 153 -1.71 10.69 -16.94
CA SER A 153 -1.24 11.96 -17.49
C SER A 153 0.24 11.90 -17.80
N ARG A 154 0.61 12.30 -19.02
CA ARG A 154 2.03 12.42 -19.44
C ARG A 154 2.83 13.37 -18.53
N SER A 155 2.18 14.37 -17.94
CA SER A 155 2.86 15.30 -17.01
C SER A 155 3.28 14.63 -15.70
N PHE A 156 2.62 13.55 -15.27
CA PHE A 156 3.01 12.82 -14.06
C PHE A 156 4.30 12.04 -14.28
N GLY A 157 4.42 11.32 -15.39
CA GLY A 157 5.63 10.59 -15.72
C GLY A 157 6.83 11.52 -15.85
N THR A 158 6.66 12.65 -16.55
CA THR A 158 7.72 13.68 -16.61
C THR A 158 8.06 14.22 -15.23
N LYS A 159 7.09 14.68 -14.43
CA LYS A 159 7.36 15.31 -13.13
C LYS A 159 8.07 14.38 -12.12
N PHE A 160 7.74 13.10 -12.10
CA PHE A 160 8.27 12.16 -11.10
C PHE A 160 9.46 11.34 -11.59
N TYR A 161 9.66 11.23 -12.90
CA TYR A 161 10.68 10.39 -13.52
C TYR A 161 11.38 11.09 -14.68
N GLU A 162 11.78 12.36 -14.52
CA GLU A 162 12.44 13.15 -15.59
C GLU A 162 13.66 12.44 -16.22
N ALA A 163 14.34 11.59 -15.45
CA ALA A 163 15.52 10.85 -15.87
C ALA A 163 15.24 9.54 -16.66
N TYR A 164 13.96 9.15 -16.84
CA TYR A 164 13.56 7.83 -17.37
C TYR A 164 12.48 7.90 -18.45
#